data_AF-A0A0A0D816-F1
#
_entry.id   AF-A0A0A0D816-F1
#
_cell.length_a   1.000
_cell.length_b   1.000
_cell.length_c   1.000
_cell.angle_alpha   90.00
_cell.angle_beta   90.00
_cell.angle_gamma   90.00
#
_symmetry.space_group_name_H-M   'P 1'
#
loop_
_entity.id
_entity.type
_entity.pdbx_description
1 polymer ?
#
loop_
_entity_poly.entity_id
_entity_poly.type
_entity_poly.pdbx_seq_one_letter_code
_entity_poly.pdbx_strand_id
1 'polypeptide(L)'
;MTRAATTALAFGLALAAGPAAAQALSQAEVLQLAKDACKAKDFSLMFGYFAQNDSVRAALTAPEIQIRSLARPGQIQRMVKGAEYRDFKIAMIDYSFFDAESADRFDAGQSEALEALKLDITEEPGGAYRVTYVKAEYGPPGEDEEYGELIRTYGQPGAYLFEPRDGCWQLTQDFR
;
A
#
# COMPACT_ATOMS: atom_id res chain seq x y z
N MET A 1 -0.17 44.50 69.00
CA MET A 1 0.41 43.24 68.48
C MET A 1 -0.80 42.52 67.87
N THR A 2 -0.97 42.40 66.55
CA THR A 2 -0.20 41.54 65.63
C THR A 2 -0.45 41.98 64.16
N ARG A 3 0.59 41.88 63.31
CA ARG A 3 0.63 42.00 61.82
C ARG A 3 -0.26 40.89 61.18
N ALA A 4 -0.56 40.77 59.88
CA ALA A 4 0.18 41.03 58.64
C ALA A 4 -0.83 40.88 57.46
N ALA A 5 -0.78 41.70 56.40
CA ALA A 5 0.00 41.55 55.16
C ALA A 5 -0.78 40.92 54.00
N THR A 6 -1.06 41.79 53.03
CA THR A 6 -1.50 41.57 51.65
C THR A 6 -0.59 40.57 50.92
N THR A 7 -1.16 39.65 50.15
CA THR A 7 -0.41 38.88 49.14
C THR A 7 -1.19 38.86 47.84
N ALA A 8 -0.66 39.59 46.86
CA ALA A 8 -1.10 39.53 45.47
C ALA A 8 -0.50 38.28 44.83
N LEU A 9 -1.34 37.42 44.24
CA LEU A 9 -0.91 36.35 43.36
C LEU A 9 -0.97 36.84 41.91
N ALA A 10 0.21 37.06 41.33
CA ALA A 10 0.44 36.96 39.91
C ALA A 10 1.20 35.66 39.68
N PHE A 11 0.77 34.79 38.75
CA PHE A 11 1.63 33.93 37.92
C PHE A 11 0.79 33.02 37.01
N GLY A 12 1.22 32.90 35.75
CA GLY A 12 0.98 31.70 34.94
C GLY A 12 0.11 31.87 33.68
N LEU A 13 0.59 32.61 32.67
CA LEU A 13 0.22 32.30 31.28
C LEU A 13 0.96 31.01 30.89
N ALA A 14 0.28 29.87 31.02
CA ALA A 14 0.75 28.61 30.45
C ALA A 14 0.53 28.64 28.93
N LEU A 15 1.62 28.75 28.17
CA LEU A 15 1.63 28.45 26.74
C LEU A 15 1.45 26.94 26.60
N ALA A 16 0.22 26.50 26.33
CA ALA A 16 -0.06 25.15 25.90
C ALA A 16 0.56 24.96 24.50
N ALA A 17 1.71 24.30 24.43
CA ALA A 17 2.19 23.70 23.20
C ALA A 17 1.22 22.57 22.83
N GLY A 18 0.30 22.83 21.90
CA GLY A 18 -0.54 21.80 21.32
C GLY A 18 0.32 20.75 20.59
N PRO A 19 -0.15 19.50 20.47
CA PRO A 19 0.56 18.48 19.71
C PRO A 19 0.70 18.96 18.26
N ALA A 20 1.94 18.92 17.74
CA ALA A 20 2.19 19.15 16.32
C ALA A 20 1.38 18.10 15.55
N ALA A 21 0.32 18.54 14.86
CA ALA A 21 -0.38 17.69 13.92
C ALA A 21 0.65 17.20 12.89
N ALA A 22 0.88 15.89 12.83
CA ALA A 22 1.68 15.30 11.77
C ALA A 22 1.07 15.73 10.45
N GLN A 23 1.82 16.50 9.66
CA GLN A 23 1.35 16.94 8.35
C GLN A 23 1.31 15.71 7.45
N ALA A 24 0.14 15.34 6.95
CA ALA A 24 0.01 14.32 5.94
C ALA A 24 0.75 14.77 4.67
N LEU A 25 1.53 13.87 4.07
CA LEU A 25 2.24 14.14 2.83
C LEU A 25 1.26 14.43 1.69
N SER A 26 1.61 15.36 0.81
CA SER A 26 0.88 15.61 -0.43
C SER A 26 1.06 14.46 -1.42
N GLN A 27 0.12 14.34 -2.37
CA GLN A 27 0.20 13.33 -3.43
C GLN A 27 1.49 13.43 -4.27
N ALA A 28 2.00 14.64 -4.49
CA ALA A 28 3.23 14.87 -5.23
C ALA A 28 4.46 14.37 -4.44
N GLU A 29 4.48 14.59 -3.13
CA GLU A 29 5.54 14.08 -2.25
C GLU A 29 5.53 12.56 -2.20
N VAL A 30 4.36 11.94 -2.07
CA VAL A 30 4.24 10.47 -2.08
C VAL A 30 4.71 9.86 -3.41
N LEU A 31 4.33 10.46 -4.55
CA LEU A 31 4.85 10.02 -5.85
C LEU A 31 6.37 10.19 -5.96
N GLN A 32 6.92 11.26 -5.38
CA GLN A 32 8.36 11.46 -5.37
C GLN A 32 9.08 10.38 -4.55
N LEU A 33 8.55 10.03 -3.37
CA LEU A 33 9.07 8.93 -2.56
C LEU A 33 9.04 7.59 -3.30
N ALA A 34 7.96 7.29 -4.03
CA ALA A 34 7.90 6.08 -4.87
C ALA A 34 8.97 6.08 -5.97
N LYS A 35 9.24 7.23 -6.61
CA LYS A 35 10.31 7.37 -7.60
C LYS A 35 11.70 7.27 -6.99
N ASP A 36 11.89 7.72 -5.76
CA ASP A 36 13.17 7.61 -5.07
C ASP A 36 13.45 6.15 -4.66
N ALA A 37 12.41 5.39 -4.29
CA ALA A 37 12.52 3.94 -4.12
C ALA A 37 12.97 3.23 -5.42
N CYS A 38 12.43 3.64 -6.57
CA CYS A 38 12.93 3.17 -7.88
C CYS A 38 14.42 3.44 -8.09
N LYS A 39 14.92 4.65 -7.79
CA LYS A 39 16.34 5.00 -7.90
C LYS A 39 17.21 4.19 -6.94
N ALA A 40 16.71 3.93 -5.73
CA ALA A 40 17.36 3.11 -4.73
C ALA A 40 17.32 1.60 -5.05
N LYS A 41 16.62 1.21 -6.12
CA LYS A 41 16.34 -0.17 -6.50
C LYS A 41 15.54 -0.96 -5.46
N ASP A 42 14.69 -0.27 -4.70
CA ASP A 42 13.83 -0.85 -3.68
C ASP A 42 12.43 -1.07 -4.24
N PHE A 43 12.23 -2.25 -4.85
CA PHE A 43 10.93 -2.60 -5.43
C PHE A 43 9.85 -2.73 -4.36
N SER A 44 10.15 -3.31 -3.19
CA SER A 44 9.18 -3.52 -2.13
C SER A 44 8.62 -2.21 -1.60
N LEU A 45 9.49 -1.23 -1.35
CA LEU A 45 9.07 0.11 -0.92
C LEU A 45 8.26 0.83 -2.01
N MET A 46 8.70 0.76 -3.26
CA MET A 46 7.94 1.32 -4.40
C MET A 46 6.56 0.69 -4.52
N PHE A 47 6.49 -0.65 -4.44
CA PHE A 47 5.25 -1.41 -4.53
C PHE A 47 4.31 -1.07 -3.38
N GLY A 48 4.82 -0.83 -2.17
CA GLY A 48 4.01 -0.35 -1.06
C GLY A 48 3.32 0.98 -1.36
N TYR A 49 4.06 1.98 -1.87
CA TYR A 49 3.47 3.24 -2.31
C TYR A 49 2.43 3.03 -3.42
N PHE A 50 2.70 2.14 -4.37
CA PHE A 50 1.77 1.76 -5.44
C PHE A 50 0.49 1.13 -4.87
N ALA A 51 0.59 0.21 -3.92
CA ALA A 51 -0.56 -0.48 -3.34
C ALA A 51 -1.43 0.43 -2.47
N GLN A 52 -0.83 1.47 -1.88
CA GLN A 52 -1.54 2.39 -0.99
C GLN A 52 -2.13 3.62 -1.71
N ASN A 53 -1.56 4.08 -2.82
CA ASN A 53 -1.89 5.41 -3.36
C ASN A 53 -2.33 5.38 -4.83
N ASP A 54 -3.56 5.82 -5.09
CA ASP A 54 -4.14 5.90 -6.45
C ASP A 54 -3.32 6.77 -7.42
N SER A 55 -2.78 7.89 -6.94
CA SER A 55 -1.98 8.79 -7.77
C SER A 55 -0.66 8.13 -8.19
N VAL A 56 -0.06 7.33 -7.31
CA VAL A 56 1.13 6.52 -7.61
C VAL A 56 0.76 5.42 -8.59
N ARG A 57 -0.36 4.71 -8.37
CA ARG A 57 -0.86 3.72 -9.33
C ARG A 57 -1.04 4.31 -10.72
N ALA A 58 -1.72 5.44 -10.82
CA ALA A 58 -1.99 6.10 -12.08
C ALA A 58 -0.69 6.51 -12.80
N ALA A 59 0.32 6.99 -12.05
CA ALA A 59 1.59 7.43 -12.60
C ALA A 59 2.54 6.28 -12.99
N LEU A 60 2.45 5.14 -12.29
CA LEU A 60 3.31 3.97 -12.47
C LEU A 60 2.59 2.80 -13.15
N THR A 61 1.44 3.05 -13.75
CA THR A 61 0.78 2.09 -14.65
C THR A 61 1.23 2.39 -16.07
N ALA A 62 1.67 1.37 -16.80
CA ALA A 62 2.11 1.55 -18.18
C ALA A 62 0.94 2.03 -19.09
N PRO A 63 1.23 2.71 -20.22
CA PRO A 63 0.18 3.21 -21.12
C PRO A 63 -0.80 2.12 -21.61
N GLU A 64 -0.33 0.87 -21.69
CA GLU A 64 -1.14 -0.30 -21.96
C GLU A 64 -0.78 -1.44 -20.99
N ILE A 65 -1.81 -2.15 -20.52
CA ILE A 65 -1.70 -3.33 -19.67
C ILE A 65 -2.23 -4.55 -20.42
N GLN A 66 -1.48 -5.63 -20.36
CA GLN A 66 -1.91 -6.93 -20.83
C GLN A 66 -2.65 -7.66 -19.72
N ILE A 67 -3.92 -7.97 -19.94
CA ILE A 67 -4.64 -8.93 -19.11
C ILE A 67 -4.37 -10.30 -19.70
N ARG A 68 -3.75 -11.18 -18.90
CA ARG A 68 -3.28 -12.50 -19.30
C ARG A 68 -3.95 -13.58 -18.47
N SER A 69 -4.02 -14.77 -19.03
CA SER A 69 -4.45 -15.93 -18.25
C SER A 69 -3.36 -16.33 -17.26
N LEU A 70 -3.71 -16.52 -16.00
CA LEU A 70 -2.80 -17.07 -15.01
C LEU A 70 -2.43 -18.52 -15.33
N ALA A 71 -3.40 -19.35 -15.73
CA ALA A 71 -3.18 -20.74 -16.13
C ALA A 71 -2.38 -20.89 -17.44
N ARG A 72 -2.43 -19.88 -18.32
CA ARG A 72 -1.69 -19.85 -19.58
C ARG A 72 -1.04 -18.47 -19.76
N PRO A 73 0.10 -18.18 -19.08
CA PRO A 73 0.71 -16.84 -19.05
C PRO A 73 1.03 -16.24 -20.42
N GLY A 74 1.32 -17.09 -21.42
CA GLY A 74 1.57 -16.65 -22.80
C GLY A 74 0.33 -16.11 -23.52
N GLN A 75 -0.88 -16.44 -23.05
CA GLN A 75 -2.14 -16.02 -23.65
C GLN A 75 -2.56 -14.64 -23.14
N ILE A 76 -2.49 -13.64 -24.02
CA ILE A 76 -3.14 -12.34 -23.81
C ILE A 76 -4.64 -12.52 -24.01
N GLN A 77 -5.43 -12.21 -22.99
CA GLN A 77 -6.89 -12.22 -23.07
C GLN A 77 -7.42 -10.91 -23.63
N ARG A 78 -6.85 -9.77 -23.20
CA ARG A 78 -7.17 -8.43 -23.71
C ARG A 78 -6.06 -7.42 -23.40
N MET A 79 -6.08 -6.32 -24.14
CA MET A 79 -5.30 -5.11 -23.87
C MET A 79 -6.21 -4.07 -23.21
N VAL A 80 -5.68 -3.33 -22.24
CA VAL A 80 -6.39 -2.25 -21.54
C VAL A 80 -5.50 -1.02 -21.55
N LYS A 81 -6.05 0.15 -21.82
CA LYS A 81 -5.29 1.40 -21.64
C LYS A 81 -5.03 1.61 -20.15
N GLY A 82 -3.79 1.90 -19.77
CA GLY A 82 -3.42 2.12 -18.37
C GLY A 82 -4.27 3.18 -17.68
N ALA A 83 -4.57 4.28 -18.39
CA ALA A 83 -5.43 5.35 -17.91
C ALA A 83 -6.88 4.89 -17.60
N GLU A 84 -7.35 3.79 -18.17
CA GLU A 84 -8.67 3.20 -17.96
C GLU A 84 -8.65 1.98 -17.01
N TYR A 85 -7.47 1.52 -16.60
CA TYR A 85 -7.32 0.37 -15.70
C TYR A 85 -7.70 0.73 -14.25
N ARG A 86 -8.64 -0.01 -13.67
CA ARG A 86 -9.15 0.21 -12.30
C ARG A 86 -9.17 -1.05 -11.45
N ASP A 87 -8.82 -2.19 -12.01
CA ASP A 87 -9.04 -3.50 -11.38
C ASP A 87 -7.85 -3.97 -10.51
N PHE A 88 -7.03 -3.06 -9.98
CA PHE A 88 -5.94 -3.44 -9.08
C PHE A 88 -6.51 -4.01 -7.77
N LYS A 89 -6.11 -5.23 -7.38
CA LYS A 89 -6.75 -6.03 -6.32
C LYS A 89 -6.04 -6.01 -4.96
N ILE A 90 -4.94 -5.28 -4.84
CA ILE A 90 -4.14 -5.22 -3.60
C ILE A 90 -4.27 -3.83 -3.00
N ALA A 91 -4.58 -3.76 -1.72
CA ALA A 91 -4.46 -2.56 -0.90
C ALA A 91 -3.38 -2.78 0.17
N MET A 92 -2.74 -1.71 0.62
CA MET A 92 -1.80 -1.75 1.73
C MET A 92 -2.24 -0.80 2.85
N ILE A 93 -2.40 -1.35 4.04
CA ILE A 93 -2.80 -0.63 5.27
C ILE A 93 -1.79 -1.02 6.34
N ASP A 94 -1.15 -0.04 6.99
CA ASP A 94 -0.20 -0.26 8.09
C ASP A 94 0.92 -1.29 7.82
N TYR A 95 1.43 -1.36 6.60
CA TYR A 95 2.45 -2.33 6.12
C TYR A 95 1.96 -3.74 5.81
N SER A 96 0.67 -3.96 6.01
CA SER A 96 -0.06 -5.17 5.68
C SER A 96 -0.77 -5.10 4.33
N PHE A 97 -0.99 -6.26 3.67
CA PHE A 97 -1.63 -6.35 2.36
C PHE A 97 -3.00 -7.02 2.44
N PHE A 98 -3.99 -6.36 1.84
CA PHE A 98 -5.39 -6.77 1.86
C PHE A 98 -6.00 -6.78 0.47
N ASP A 99 -7.08 -7.54 0.31
CA ASP A 99 -7.93 -7.46 -0.87
C ASP A 99 -8.53 -6.05 -0.96
N ALA A 100 -8.30 -5.39 -2.10
CA ALA A 100 -8.69 -3.99 -2.29
C ALA A 100 -10.20 -3.77 -2.11
N GLU A 101 -11.04 -4.73 -2.52
CA GLU A 101 -12.49 -4.61 -2.34
C GLU A 101 -12.88 -4.70 -0.86
N SER A 102 -12.18 -5.54 -0.08
CA SER A 102 -12.38 -5.59 1.37
C SER A 102 -11.93 -4.31 2.06
N ALA A 103 -10.82 -3.70 1.62
CA ALA A 103 -10.31 -2.44 2.14
C ALA A 103 -11.28 -1.29 1.86
N ASP A 104 -11.80 -1.19 0.63
CA ASP A 104 -12.80 -0.19 0.27
C ASP A 104 -14.06 -0.29 1.16
N ARG A 105 -14.54 -1.51 1.45
CA ARG A 105 -15.67 -1.71 2.36
C ARG A 105 -15.34 -1.33 3.80
N PHE A 106 -14.11 -1.59 4.26
CA PHE A 106 -13.64 -1.22 5.59
C PHE A 106 -13.61 0.31 5.75
N ASP A 107 -12.98 1.02 4.82
CA ASP A 107 -12.91 2.48 4.83
C ASP A 107 -14.29 3.15 4.72
N ALA A 108 -15.21 2.53 3.98
CA ALA A 108 -16.59 2.98 3.88
C ALA A 108 -17.44 2.67 5.13
N GLY A 109 -16.89 2.01 6.16
CA GLY A 109 -17.62 1.57 7.35
C GLY A 109 -18.69 0.52 7.08
N GLN A 110 -18.58 -0.20 5.95
CA GLN A 110 -19.53 -1.24 5.52
C GLN A 110 -19.13 -2.64 6.01
N SER A 111 -17.90 -2.80 6.50
CA SER A 111 -17.35 -4.03 7.06
C SER A 111 -16.35 -3.68 8.17
N GLU A 112 -16.29 -4.51 9.21
CA GLU A 112 -15.21 -4.44 10.21
C GLU A 112 -14.06 -5.41 9.86
N ALA A 113 -14.23 -6.24 8.82
CA ALA A 113 -13.28 -7.27 8.44
C ALA A 113 -12.53 -6.89 7.16
N LEU A 114 -11.19 -6.93 7.25
CA LEU A 114 -10.26 -6.93 6.13
C LEU A 114 -9.94 -8.36 5.71
N GLU A 115 -9.88 -8.62 4.41
CA GLU A 115 -9.44 -9.91 3.86
C GLU A 115 -7.95 -9.85 3.55
N ALA A 116 -7.12 -10.49 4.38
CA ALA A 116 -5.68 -10.51 4.21
C ALA A 116 -5.26 -11.23 2.92
N LEU A 117 -4.15 -10.78 2.33
CA LEU A 117 -3.52 -11.43 1.19
C LEU A 117 -2.16 -12.00 1.57
N LYS A 118 -1.89 -13.23 1.12
CA LYS A 118 -0.52 -13.73 1.00
C LYS A 118 0.06 -13.23 -0.30
N LEU A 119 1.18 -12.53 -0.23
CA LEU A 119 1.95 -12.09 -1.39
C LEU A 119 3.25 -12.87 -1.48
N ASP A 120 3.67 -13.19 -2.70
CA ASP A 120 5.06 -13.56 -3.00
C ASP A 120 5.58 -12.61 -4.09
N ILE A 121 6.69 -11.91 -3.78
CA ILE A 121 7.37 -11.00 -4.69
C ILE A 121 8.63 -11.70 -5.21
N THR A 122 8.77 -11.80 -6.53
CA THR A 122 9.90 -12.47 -7.18
C THR A 122 10.52 -11.55 -8.22
N GLU A 123 11.83 -11.38 -8.18
CA GLU A 123 12.57 -10.72 -9.25
C GLU A 123 12.65 -11.66 -10.47
N GLU A 124 12.34 -11.11 -11.62
CA GLU A 124 12.31 -11.78 -12.91
C GLU A 124 13.49 -11.30 -13.78
N PRO A 125 13.90 -12.08 -14.80
CA PRO A 125 14.95 -11.67 -15.73
C PRO A 125 14.70 -10.27 -16.33
N GLY A 126 15.77 -9.50 -16.47
CA GLY A 126 15.69 -8.12 -16.98
C GLY A 126 15.30 -7.09 -15.93
N GLY A 127 15.28 -7.45 -14.64
CA GLY A 127 14.98 -6.54 -13.53
C GLY A 127 13.49 -6.23 -13.39
N ALA A 128 12.62 -7.08 -13.94
CA ALA A 128 11.19 -7.03 -13.69
C ALA A 128 10.86 -7.68 -12.35
N TYR A 129 9.67 -7.42 -11.83
CA TYR A 129 9.18 -8.05 -10.61
C TYR A 129 7.79 -8.61 -10.82
N ARG A 130 7.59 -9.87 -10.42
CA ARG A 130 6.29 -10.51 -10.34
C ARG A 130 5.79 -10.44 -8.91
N VAL A 131 4.57 -9.94 -8.74
CA VAL A 131 3.85 -9.97 -7.45
C VAL A 131 2.70 -10.93 -7.61
N THR A 132 2.80 -12.11 -6.98
CA THR A 132 1.67 -13.04 -6.89
C THR A 132 0.91 -12.79 -5.61
N TYR A 133 -0.41 -13.00 -5.65
CA TYR A 133 -1.27 -12.79 -4.49
C TYR A 133 -2.41 -13.79 -4.46
N VAL A 134 -2.86 -14.12 -3.25
CA VAL A 134 -4.04 -14.95 -2.99
C VAL A 134 -4.61 -14.58 -1.62
N LYS A 135 -5.94 -14.67 -1.44
CA LYS A 135 -6.54 -14.44 -0.12
C LYS A 135 -6.03 -15.48 0.88
N ALA A 136 -5.83 -15.04 2.11
CA ALA A 136 -5.21 -15.84 3.15
C ALA A 136 -5.95 -15.66 4.48
N GLU A 137 -5.95 -16.73 5.26
CA GLU A 137 -6.32 -16.73 6.67
C GLU A 137 -5.05 -16.95 7.48
N TYR A 138 -4.77 -16.03 8.38
CA TYR A 138 -3.65 -16.08 9.30
C TYR A 138 -4.16 -16.36 10.71
N GLY A 139 -3.35 -17.03 11.52
CA GLY A 139 -3.59 -17.20 12.94
C GLY A 139 -3.48 -15.87 13.70
N PRO A 140 -3.71 -15.90 15.01
CA PRO A 140 -3.47 -14.73 15.84
C PRO A 140 -2.00 -14.29 15.72
N PRO A 141 -1.72 -12.98 15.60
CA PRO A 141 -0.36 -12.48 15.58
C PRO A 141 0.41 -12.89 16.84
N GLY A 142 1.70 -13.21 16.66
CA GLY A 142 2.64 -13.37 17.77
C GLY A 142 3.01 -12.04 18.41
N GLU A 143 3.84 -12.06 19.46
CA GLU A 143 4.30 -10.83 20.13
C GLU A 143 5.10 -9.91 19.20
N ASP A 144 5.76 -10.48 18.18
CA ASP A 144 6.68 -9.78 17.27
C ASP A 144 6.24 -9.84 15.79
N GLU A 145 5.07 -10.40 15.48
CA GLU A 145 4.63 -10.63 14.09
C GLU A 145 3.31 -9.90 13.80
N GLU A 146 3.26 -9.16 12.70
CA GLU A 146 2.07 -8.42 12.27
C GLU A 146 0.92 -9.37 11.83
N TYR A 147 1.30 -10.53 11.27
CA TYR A 147 0.41 -11.65 10.98
C TYR A 147 0.81 -12.84 11.83
N GLY A 148 -0.18 -13.64 12.27
CA GLY A 148 0.13 -14.96 12.79
C GLY A 148 0.53 -15.93 11.68
N GLU A 149 0.72 -17.20 12.04
CA GLU A 149 1.05 -18.24 11.07
C GLU A 149 -0.02 -18.37 9.97
N LEU A 150 0.40 -18.61 8.73
CA LEU A 150 -0.52 -18.87 7.62
C LEU A 150 -1.30 -20.16 7.88
N ILE A 151 -2.61 -20.06 8.09
CA ILE A 151 -3.50 -21.21 8.29
C ILE A 151 -3.86 -21.82 6.94
N ARG A 152 -4.36 -20.99 6.01
CA ARG A 152 -4.74 -21.44 4.65
C ARG A 152 -4.85 -20.28 3.67
N THR A 153 -4.79 -20.62 2.38
CA THR A 153 -5.15 -19.71 1.28
C THR A 153 -6.50 -20.10 0.68
N TYR A 154 -7.20 -19.14 0.08
CA TYR A 154 -8.50 -19.37 -0.55
C TYR A 154 -8.77 -18.36 -1.68
N GLY A 155 -9.83 -18.60 -2.45
CA GLY A 155 -10.17 -17.77 -3.61
C GLY A 155 -9.28 -18.06 -4.83
N GLN A 156 -9.43 -17.23 -5.87
CA GLN A 156 -8.59 -17.30 -7.07
C GLN A 156 -7.29 -16.54 -6.83
N PRO A 157 -6.12 -17.14 -7.09
CA PRO A 157 -4.86 -16.39 -7.09
C PRO A 157 -4.81 -15.44 -8.29
N GLY A 158 -3.96 -14.42 -8.18
CA GLY A 158 -3.63 -13.53 -9.28
C GLY A 158 -2.15 -13.19 -9.27
N ALA A 159 -1.70 -12.49 -10.31
CA ALA A 159 -0.36 -11.92 -10.32
C ALA A 159 -0.29 -10.62 -11.09
N TYR A 160 0.69 -9.79 -10.76
CA TYR A 160 1.07 -8.61 -11.52
C TYR A 160 2.52 -8.75 -12.00
N LEU A 161 2.82 -8.22 -13.19
CA LEU A 161 4.19 -8.00 -13.64
C LEU A 161 4.46 -6.51 -13.72
N PHE A 162 5.55 -6.12 -13.08
CA PHE A 162 6.11 -4.79 -13.13
C PHE A 162 7.42 -4.83 -13.90
N GLU A 163 7.51 -4.06 -14.98
CA GLU A 163 8.71 -4.00 -15.82
C GLU A 163 9.41 -2.65 -15.65
N PRO A 164 10.76 -2.61 -15.72
CA PRO A 164 11.49 -1.35 -15.70
C PRO A 164 11.21 -0.54 -16.98
N ARG A 165 10.66 0.66 -16.81
CA ARG A 165 10.31 1.63 -17.86
C ARG A 165 10.55 3.06 -17.36
N ASP A 166 11.20 3.87 -18.17
CA ASP A 166 11.46 5.30 -17.86
C ASP A 166 12.12 5.53 -16.49
N GLY A 167 13.03 4.62 -16.10
CA GLY A 167 13.78 4.71 -14.85
C GLY A 167 13.02 4.28 -13.59
N CYS A 168 11.86 3.65 -13.72
CA CYS A 168 11.09 3.10 -12.60
C CYS A 168 10.36 1.82 -13.01
N TRP A 169 9.76 1.10 -12.08
CA TRP A 169 8.91 -0.04 -12.41
C TRP A 169 7.50 0.43 -12.72
N GLN A 170 6.94 -0.09 -13.81
CA GLN A 170 5.56 0.17 -14.20
C GLN A 170 4.75 -1.13 -14.29
N LEU A 171 3.50 -1.10 -13.84
CA LEU A 171 2.57 -2.22 -14.03
C LEU A 171 2.27 -2.41 -15.52
N THR A 172 2.60 -3.58 -16.07
CA THR A 172 2.42 -3.87 -17.50
C THR A 172 1.55 -5.09 -17.76
N GLN A 173 1.43 -6.00 -16.79
CA GLN A 173 0.62 -7.19 -16.94
C GLN A 173 -0.14 -7.52 -15.65
N ASP A 174 -1.36 -8.02 -15.83
CA ASP A 174 -2.23 -8.54 -14.80
C ASP A 174 -2.71 -9.93 -15.22
N PHE A 175 -2.45 -10.91 -14.36
CA PHE A 175 -2.73 -12.32 -14.59
C PHE A 175 -3.91 -12.77 -13.72
N ARG A 176 -4.94 -13.31 -14.37
CA ARG A 176 -6.18 -13.79 -13.75
C ARG A 176 -6.64 -15.13 -14.30
#